data_AF-A0A318VVH7-F1
#
_entry.id   AF-A0A318VVH7-F1
#
_cell.length_a   1.000
_cell.length_b   1.000
_cell.length_c   1.000
_cell.angle_alpha   90.00
_cell.angle_beta   90.00
_cell.angle_gamma   90.00
#
_symmetry.space_group_name_H-M   'P 1'
#
loop_
_entity.id
_entity.type
_entity.pdbx_description
1 polymer ?
#
loop_
_entity_poly.entity_id
_entity_poly.type
_entity_poly.pdbx_seq_one_letter_code
_entity_poly.pdbx_strand_id
1 'polypeptide(L)'
;MRIVVFSYNRGRYLHNCLDSLFRHAPHYPVTVMDDGSTDPAVDIALEAFGERIRVIRNDRASTAYLGGLYANMQQALDDRDSDDLALFIQDDQQIVRDLDDRDEQHWKRFFAVHPEAVELATTFLKANRRPGSLNFHIDPEVPVYFRDDSVSRRAHFAATGLFHTARLREVNWGFMPTEGENNQQARELGVRMGFTPYPFMMWLPNAESSKFRRKSLLHRFAEWYREVGFYPYEPMTPSEVKWLYERDLSRLPLAQEVLRPTGMKEDQQWLFEDATKSIRFIHRRLKRKKKKEAARARNKGRSHEERSGE
;
A
#
# COMPACT_ATOMS: atom_id res chain seq x y z
N MET A 1 0.19 13.99 -13.39
CA MET A 1 0.18 13.08 -12.22
C MET A 1 1.61 12.76 -11.90
N ARG A 2 1.98 12.71 -10.63
CA ARG A 2 3.30 12.23 -10.19
C ARG A 2 3.20 10.89 -9.45
N ILE A 3 4.30 10.17 -9.36
CA ILE A 3 4.40 8.89 -8.64
C ILE A 3 5.30 9.08 -7.42
N VAL A 4 4.83 8.67 -6.26
CA VAL A 4 5.59 8.71 -5.00
C VAL A 4 5.75 7.31 -4.44
N VAL A 5 6.99 6.83 -4.42
CA VAL A 5 7.39 5.51 -3.92
C VAL A 5 7.84 5.65 -2.47
N PHE A 6 7.20 4.93 -1.56
CA PHE A 6 7.62 4.87 -0.15
C PHE A 6 8.48 3.64 0.09
N SER A 7 9.71 3.83 0.55
CA SER A 7 10.67 2.74 0.74
C SER A 7 11.29 2.70 2.14
N TYR A 8 11.54 1.48 2.62
CA TYR A 8 12.30 1.24 3.85
C TYR A 8 12.92 -0.15 3.89
N ASN A 9 14.26 -0.21 3.79
CA ASN A 9 15.09 -1.40 4.03
C ASN A 9 14.69 -2.63 3.19
N ARG A 10 14.42 -2.42 1.90
CA ARG A 10 14.03 -3.48 0.96
C ARG A 10 14.58 -3.25 -0.45
N GLY A 11 15.90 -3.16 -0.59
CA GLY A 11 16.56 -2.75 -1.84
C GLY A 11 16.10 -3.50 -3.10
N ARG A 12 16.03 -4.84 -3.05
CA ARG A 12 15.56 -5.63 -4.20
C ARG A 12 14.09 -5.40 -4.57
N TYR A 13 13.24 -5.09 -3.58
CA TYR A 13 11.83 -4.80 -3.82
C TYR A 13 11.70 -3.41 -4.43
N LEU A 14 12.41 -2.42 -3.87
CA LEU A 14 12.49 -1.08 -4.43
C LEU A 14 12.94 -1.11 -5.89
N HIS A 15 14.00 -1.86 -6.21
CA HIS A 15 14.46 -2.02 -7.59
C HIS A 15 13.36 -2.59 -8.50
N ASN A 16 12.66 -3.64 -8.07
CA ASN A 16 11.54 -4.22 -8.83
C ASN A 16 10.38 -3.25 -9.04
N CYS A 17 10.02 -2.50 -7.99
CA CYS A 17 8.99 -1.47 -8.05
C CYS A 17 9.37 -0.41 -9.09
N LEU A 18 10.56 0.18 -8.97
CA LEU A 18 11.06 1.19 -9.91
C LEU A 18 11.18 0.66 -11.34
N ASP A 19 11.75 -0.53 -11.53
CA ASP A 19 11.85 -1.16 -12.86
C ASP A 19 10.48 -1.33 -13.52
N SER A 20 9.47 -1.76 -12.75
CA SER A 20 8.10 -1.87 -13.25
C SER A 20 7.47 -0.51 -13.59
N LEU A 21 7.76 0.53 -12.82
CA LEU A 21 7.29 1.90 -13.08
C LEU A 21 7.88 2.44 -14.39
N PHE A 22 9.19 2.29 -14.59
CA PHE A 22 9.84 2.74 -15.82
C PHE A 22 9.48 1.91 -17.05
N ARG A 23 9.02 0.66 -16.86
CA ARG A 23 8.49 -0.16 -17.95
C ARG A 23 7.08 0.26 -18.35
N HIS A 24 6.20 0.44 -17.38
CA HIS A 24 4.75 0.52 -17.60
C HIS A 24 4.14 1.91 -17.42
N ALA A 25 4.88 2.84 -16.83
CA ALA A 25 4.45 4.20 -16.52
C ALA A 25 5.59 5.22 -16.77
N PRO A 26 6.35 5.13 -17.90
CA PRO A 26 7.61 5.86 -18.08
C PRO A 26 7.46 7.38 -18.14
N HIS A 27 6.26 7.89 -18.41
CA HIS A 27 6.00 9.32 -18.65
C HIS A 27 5.75 10.12 -17.38
N TYR A 28 5.59 9.46 -16.23
CA TYR A 28 5.27 10.13 -14.98
C TYR A 28 6.53 10.36 -14.14
N PRO A 29 6.71 11.56 -13.56
CA PRO A 29 7.83 11.84 -12.68
C PRO A 29 7.74 10.97 -11.42
N VAL A 30 8.87 10.39 -11.02
CA VAL A 30 8.97 9.49 -9.86
C VAL A 30 9.78 10.15 -8.75
N THR A 31 9.21 10.19 -7.55
CA THR A 31 9.90 10.58 -6.31
C THR A 31 9.96 9.41 -5.35
N VAL A 32 11.13 9.08 -4.83
CA VAL A 32 11.31 8.07 -3.78
C VAL A 32 11.44 8.76 -2.43
N MET A 33 10.52 8.45 -1.52
CA MET A 33 10.56 8.80 -0.11
C MET A 33 11.23 7.66 0.67
N ASP A 34 12.52 7.81 0.95
CA ASP A 34 13.31 6.83 1.72
C ASP A 34 13.25 7.14 3.21
N ASP A 35 12.71 6.22 4.01
CA ASP A 35 12.51 6.37 5.46
C ASP A 35 13.79 6.07 6.27
N GLY A 36 14.93 6.57 5.79
CA GLY A 36 16.23 6.36 6.41
C GLY A 36 16.70 4.90 6.33
N SER A 37 16.70 4.34 5.12
CA SER A 37 17.17 2.97 4.89
C SER A 37 18.66 2.82 5.26
N THR A 38 18.99 1.67 5.82
CA THR A 38 20.35 1.22 6.15
C THR A 38 20.76 -0.04 5.37
N ASP A 39 19.84 -0.60 4.59
CA ASP A 39 20.10 -1.71 3.66
C ASP A 39 20.89 -1.20 2.44
N PRO A 40 22.15 -1.63 2.23
CA PRO A 40 22.96 -1.16 1.10
C PRO A 40 22.33 -1.46 -0.27
N ALA A 41 21.45 -2.47 -0.36
CA ALA A 41 20.75 -2.76 -1.60
C ALA A 41 19.77 -1.64 -1.99
N VAL A 42 19.33 -0.80 -1.05
CA VAL A 42 18.52 0.39 -1.34
C VAL A 42 19.35 1.42 -2.08
N ASP A 43 20.57 1.72 -1.62
CA ASP A 43 21.47 2.66 -2.31
C ASP A 43 21.78 2.17 -3.73
N ILE A 44 22.11 0.88 -3.88
CA ILE A 44 22.31 0.26 -5.21
C ILE A 44 21.09 0.44 -6.12
N ALA A 45 19.88 0.23 -5.58
CA ALA A 45 18.66 0.42 -6.34
C ALA A 45 18.48 1.89 -6.75
N LEU A 46 18.68 2.84 -5.84
CA LEU A 46 18.54 4.28 -6.15
C LEU A 46 19.56 4.74 -7.19
N GLU A 47 20.82 4.32 -7.06
CA GLU A 47 21.91 4.64 -8.00
C GLU A 47 21.62 4.12 -9.41
N ALA A 48 21.00 2.94 -9.54
CA ALA A 48 20.63 2.36 -10.84
C ALA A 48 19.61 3.20 -11.62
N PHE A 49 18.79 4.01 -10.94
CA PHE A 49 17.85 4.92 -11.59
C PHE A 49 18.39 6.35 -11.70
N GLY A 50 19.26 6.77 -10.78
CA GLY A 50 20.01 8.02 -10.85
C GLY A 50 19.10 9.23 -11.06
N GLU A 51 19.45 10.08 -12.03
CA GLU A 51 18.71 11.32 -12.34
C GLU A 51 17.28 11.10 -12.85
N ARG A 52 16.88 9.85 -13.17
CA ARG A 52 15.50 9.54 -13.58
C ARG A 52 14.50 9.63 -12.42
N ILE A 53 14.99 9.64 -11.18
CA ILE A 53 14.17 9.74 -9.98
C ILE A 53 14.62 10.91 -9.10
N ARG A 54 13.67 11.52 -8.40
CA ARG A 54 13.98 12.41 -7.26
C ARG A 54 14.01 11.57 -5.99
N VAL A 55 15.03 11.75 -5.14
CA VAL A 55 15.12 11.05 -3.85
C VAL A 55 14.99 12.05 -2.72
N ILE A 56 14.10 11.76 -1.77
CA ILE A 56 13.96 12.48 -0.51
C ILE A 56 14.21 11.47 0.60
N ARG A 57 15.33 11.65 1.31
CA ARG A 57 15.72 10.79 2.44
C ARG A 57 15.42 11.48 3.75
N ASN A 58 14.74 10.77 4.65
CA ASN A 58 14.44 11.28 5.98
C ASN A 58 15.46 10.77 7.00
N ASP A 59 16.07 11.69 7.75
CA ASP A 59 17.05 11.36 8.80
C ASP A 59 16.40 10.80 10.08
N ARG A 60 15.06 10.82 10.16
CA ARG A 60 14.33 10.42 11.36
C ARG A 60 14.06 8.91 11.35
N ALA A 61 14.86 8.17 12.12
CA ALA A 61 14.52 6.80 12.48
C ALA A 61 13.22 6.77 13.31
N SER A 62 12.05 6.68 12.66
CA SER A 62 10.76 6.55 13.33
C SER A 62 10.73 5.26 14.16
N THR A 63 10.29 5.36 15.42
CA THR A 63 10.11 4.19 16.31
C THR A 63 8.71 3.59 16.21
N ALA A 64 7.84 4.14 15.35
CA ALA A 64 6.46 3.69 15.19
C ALA A 64 6.35 2.33 14.49
N TYR A 65 5.28 1.59 14.78
CA TYR A 65 5.04 0.23 14.23
C TYR A 65 4.90 0.18 12.70
N LEU A 66 4.52 1.30 12.07
CA LEU A 66 4.42 1.45 10.61
C LEU A 66 5.60 2.23 10.01
N GLY A 67 6.67 2.45 10.78
CA GLY A 67 7.76 3.36 10.39
C GLY A 67 7.28 4.80 10.27
N GLY A 68 7.96 5.57 9.42
CA GLY A 68 7.60 6.92 9.03
C GLY A 68 6.61 6.99 7.86
N LEU A 69 6.01 5.88 7.40
CA LEU A 69 5.16 5.84 6.19
C LEU A 69 4.16 7.00 6.10
N TYR A 70 3.29 7.19 7.10
CA TYR A 70 2.29 8.25 7.06
C TYR A 70 2.89 9.66 7.19
N ALA A 71 4.01 9.80 7.91
CA ALA A 71 4.74 11.06 7.94
C ALA A 71 5.34 11.38 6.56
N ASN A 72 5.82 10.37 5.84
CA ASN A 72 6.34 10.51 4.48
C ASN A 72 5.20 10.80 3.50
N MET A 73 4.02 10.19 3.67
CA MET A 73 2.83 10.54 2.89
C MET A 73 2.38 11.98 3.16
N GLN A 74 2.46 12.46 4.41
CA GLN A 74 2.20 13.86 4.75
C GLN A 74 3.21 14.78 4.08
N GLN A 75 4.50 14.50 4.19
CA GLN A 75 5.54 15.27 3.52
C GLN A 75 5.35 15.29 2.00
N ALA A 76 4.90 14.16 1.42
CA ALA A 76 4.56 14.10 0.00
C ALA A 76 3.37 15.01 -0.33
N LEU A 77 2.32 15.04 0.50
CA LEU A 77 1.16 15.92 0.31
C LEU A 77 1.53 17.41 0.47
N ASP A 78 2.41 17.72 1.42
CA ASP A 78 2.92 19.05 1.72
C ASP A 78 3.88 19.56 0.64
N ASP A 79 4.58 18.65 -0.06
CA ASP A 79 5.34 18.98 -1.26
C ASP A 79 4.36 19.40 -2.36
N ARG A 80 4.14 20.72 -2.46
CA ARG A 80 3.20 21.38 -3.36
C ARG A 80 3.73 21.36 -4.78
N ASP A 81 3.63 20.19 -5.39
CA ASP A 81 3.77 20.05 -6.84
C ASP A 81 2.54 20.61 -7.57
N SER A 82 2.73 20.95 -8.84
CA SER A 82 1.71 21.41 -9.78
C SER A 82 0.67 20.34 -10.15
N ASP A 83 0.97 19.07 -9.87
CA ASP A 83 0.09 17.95 -10.13
C ASP A 83 -1.01 17.77 -9.06
N ASP A 84 -2.27 17.86 -9.49
CA ASP A 84 -3.45 17.61 -8.64
C ASP A 84 -3.65 16.13 -8.28
N LEU A 85 -2.94 15.22 -8.98
CA LEU A 85 -3.01 13.78 -8.79
C LEU A 85 -1.63 13.20 -8.45
N ALA A 86 -1.58 12.34 -7.43
CA ALA A 86 -0.40 11.58 -7.06
C ALA A 86 -0.71 10.09 -6.86
N LEU A 87 0.04 9.22 -7.54
CA LEU A 87 0.03 7.78 -7.29
C LEU A 87 0.98 7.48 -6.13
N PHE A 88 0.42 6.99 -5.03
CA PHE A 88 1.18 6.53 -3.86
C PHE A 88 1.37 5.01 -3.94
N ILE A 89 2.62 4.57 -3.98
CA ILE A 89 3.02 3.17 -4.15
C ILE A 89 4.11 2.80 -3.12
N GLN A 90 4.15 1.54 -2.68
CA GLN A 90 5.16 1.04 -1.75
C GLN A 90 6.24 0.25 -2.49
N ASP A 91 7.43 0.15 -1.88
CA ASP A 91 8.57 -0.58 -2.44
C ASP A 91 8.30 -2.07 -2.70
N ASP A 92 7.36 -2.70 -1.99
CA ASP A 92 6.94 -4.08 -2.20
C ASP A 92 5.75 -4.25 -3.15
N GLN A 93 5.41 -3.21 -3.91
CA GLN A 93 4.42 -3.27 -4.99
C GLN A 93 5.08 -3.28 -6.37
N GLN A 94 4.33 -3.75 -7.36
CA GLN A 94 4.75 -3.82 -8.76
C GLN A 94 3.60 -3.38 -9.66
N ILE A 95 3.91 -2.58 -10.69
CA ILE A 95 3.00 -2.36 -11.82
C ILE A 95 3.14 -3.51 -12.82
N VAL A 96 2.02 -4.03 -13.30
CA VAL A 96 1.98 -5.27 -14.10
C VAL A 96 1.48 -5.08 -15.52
N ARG A 97 1.06 -3.88 -15.89
CA ARG A 97 0.61 -3.54 -17.25
C ARG A 97 0.84 -2.07 -17.52
N ASP A 98 0.94 -1.72 -18.80
CA ASP A 98 1.09 -0.33 -19.22
C ASP A 98 -0.10 0.52 -18.77
N LEU A 99 0.21 1.75 -18.37
CA LEU A 99 -0.76 2.82 -18.18
C LEU A 99 -0.88 3.61 -19.46
N ASP A 100 -2.12 3.78 -19.93
CA ASP A 100 -2.40 4.52 -21.16
C ASP A 100 -3.52 5.55 -20.97
N ASP A 101 -3.86 6.24 -22.06
CA ASP A 101 -4.88 7.29 -22.09
C ASP A 101 -6.24 6.84 -21.56
N ARG A 102 -6.57 5.54 -21.66
CA ARG A 102 -7.85 4.99 -21.15
C ARG A 102 -7.88 5.03 -19.63
N ASP A 103 -6.75 4.72 -18.98
CA ASP A 103 -6.63 4.83 -17.53
C ASP A 103 -6.73 6.29 -17.10
N GLU A 104 -6.06 7.18 -17.82
CA GLU A 104 -6.13 8.63 -17.58
C GLU A 104 -7.56 9.18 -17.66
N GLN A 105 -8.26 8.85 -18.74
CA GLN A 105 -9.64 9.27 -18.94
C GLN A 105 -10.54 8.69 -17.86
N HIS A 106 -10.31 7.43 -17.47
CA HIS A 106 -11.09 6.77 -16.44
C HIS A 106 -10.97 7.48 -15.08
N TRP A 107 -9.76 7.72 -14.57
CA TRP A 107 -9.63 8.37 -13.26
C TRP A 107 -10.04 9.84 -13.29
N LYS A 108 -9.82 10.56 -14.40
CA LYS A 108 -10.32 11.94 -14.56
C LYS A 108 -11.85 11.96 -14.49
N ARG A 109 -12.52 11.03 -15.19
CA ARG A 109 -13.99 10.89 -15.12
C ARG A 109 -14.47 10.52 -13.72
N PHE A 110 -13.81 9.57 -13.05
CA PHE A 110 -14.15 9.18 -11.69
C PHE A 110 -14.16 10.38 -10.73
N PHE A 111 -13.07 11.16 -10.69
CA PHE A 111 -13.01 12.34 -9.82
C PHE A 111 -13.99 13.43 -10.26
N ALA A 112 -14.27 13.59 -11.56
CA ALA A 112 -15.26 14.56 -12.04
C ALA A 112 -16.69 14.20 -11.61
N VAL A 113 -17.07 12.92 -11.65
CA VAL A 113 -18.41 12.44 -11.25
C VAL A 113 -18.56 12.41 -9.73
N HIS A 114 -17.49 12.10 -8.99
CA HIS A 114 -17.50 12.04 -7.53
C HIS A 114 -16.65 13.16 -6.92
N PRO A 115 -17.21 14.37 -6.71
CA PRO A 115 -16.47 15.49 -6.12
C PRO A 115 -16.00 15.23 -4.68
N GLU A 116 -16.67 14.33 -3.95
CA GLU A 116 -16.30 13.90 -2.60
C GLU A 116 -15.16 12.86 -2.57
N ALA A 117 -14.81 12.28 -3.73
CA ALA A 117 -13.74 11.29 -3.80
C ALA A 117 -12.37 11.97 -3.75
N VAL A 118 -11.51 11.44 -2.87
CA VAL A 118 -10.11 11.89 -2.70
C VAL A 118 -9.11 10.79 -3.05
N GLU A 119 -9.56 9.55 -3.17
CA GLU A 119 -8.72 8.39 -3.46
C GLU A 119 -9.41 7.44 -4.45
N LEU A 120 -8.62 6.89 -5.37
CA LEU A 120 -8.98 5.76 -6.21
C LEU A 120 -7.95 4.64 -5.96
N ALA A 121 -8.38 3.55 -5.35
CA ALA A 121 -7.55 2.38 -5.14
C ALA A 121 -7.28 1.70 -6.48
N THR A 122 -6.00 1.51 -6.81
CA THR A 122 -5.51 1.01 -8.11
C THR A 122 -4.98 -0.43 -8.05
N THR A 123 -5.15 -1.09 -6.90
CA THR A 123 -4.64 -2.45 -6.65
C THR A 123 -5.63 -3.52 -7.07
N PHE A 124 -5.12 -4.67 -7.52
CA PHE A 124 -5.94 -5.86 -7.71
C PHE A 124 -6.63 -6.25 -6.39
N LEU A 125 -7.84 -6.77 -6.50
CA LEU A 125 -8.59 -7.21 -5.33
C LEU A 125 -7.96 -8.50 -4.77
N LYS A 126 -7.88 -8.59 -3.46
CA LYS A 126 -7.35 -9.78 -2.79
C LYS A 126 -8.47 -10.80 -2.67
N ALA A 127 -8.29 -12.00 -3.24
CA ALA A 127 -9.20 -13.11 -2.94
C ALA A 127 -9.24 -13.31 -1.43
N ASN A 128 -10.42 -13.16 -0.83
CA ASN A 128 -10.59 -13.18 0.61
C ASN A 128 -11.61 -14.25 0.99
N ARG A 129 -11.29 -15.02 2.03
CA ARG A 129 -12.09 -16.18 2.44
C ARG A 129 -13.25 -15.81 3.38
N ARG A 130 -13.42 -14.51 3.70
CA ARG A 130 -14.51 -14.06 4.58
C ARG A 130 -15.76 -13.75 3.76
N PRO A 131 -16.92 -14.32 4.11
CA PRO A 131 -18.19 -13.96 3.47
C PRO A 131 -18.42 -12.44 3.48
N GLY A 132 -18.91 -11.89 2.38
CA GLY A 132 -19.22 -10.47 2.22
C GLY A 132 -18.01 -9.55 1.98
N SER A 133 -16.77 -10.01 2.16
CA SER A 133 -15.58 -9.15 1.99
C SER A 133 -15.33 -8.67 0.55
N LEU A 134 -16.06 -9.23 -0.41
CA LEU A 134 -16.07 -8.86 -1.82
C LEU A 134 -17.42 -8.24 -2.24
N ASN A 135 -18.24 -7.78 -1.29
CA ASN A 135 -19.47 -7.06 -1.60
C ASN A 135 -19.11 -5.62 -2.00
N PHE A 136 -19.24 -5.35 -3.30
CA PHE A 136 -19.06 -4.04 -3.89
C PHE A 136 -20.34 -3.60 -4.57
N HIS A 137 -20.64 -2.31 -4.47
CA HIS A 137 -21.59 -1.65 -5.34
C HIS A 137 -20.84 -1.13 -6.56
N ILE A 138 -21.36 -1.42 -7.74
CA ILE A 138 -20.85 -0.90 -9.01
C ILE A 138 -21.61 0.40 -9.28
N ASP A 139 -20.87 1.47 -9.54
CA ASP A 139 -21.47 2.74 -9.91
C ASP A 139 -22.06 2.67 -11.33
N PRO A 140 -23.27 3.21 -11.56
CA PRO A 140 -23.92 3.15 -12.87
C PRO A 140 -23.37 4.16 -13.89
N GLU A 141 -22.69 5.23 -13.46
CA GLU A 141 -22.25 6.34 -14.32
C GLU A 141 -20.78 6.24 -14.72
N VAL A 142 -19.92 5.73 -13.83
CA VAL A 142 -18.50 5.51 -14.10
C VAL A 142 -18.09 4.11 -13.62
N PRO A 143 -17.33 3.32 -14.41
CA PRO A 143 -16.87 2.01 -13.96
C PRO A 143 -16.02 2.09 -12.68
N VAL A 144 -16.62 1.97 -11.49
CA VAL A 144 -15.94 1.99 -10.21
C VAL A 144 -16.67 1.10 -9.21
N TYR A 145 -15.90 0.53 -8.28
CA TYR A 145 -16.45 -0.21 -7.16
C TYR A 145 -16.41 0.64 -5.89
N PHE A 146 -17.52 0.67 -5.17
CA PHE A 146 -17.57 1.18 -3.80
C PHE A 146 -17.79 0.03 -2.82
N ARG A 147 -17.04 0.03 -1.73
CA ARG A 147 -17.19 -0.98 -0.69
C ARG A 147 -18.25 -0.53 0.31
N ASP A 148 -19.08 -1.47 0.75
CA ASP A 148 -20.07 -1.21 1.79
C ASP A 148 -19.42 -1.01 3.17
N ASP A 149 -19.75 0.11 3.80
CA ASP A 149 -19.24 0.55 5.10
C ASP A 149 -19.68 -0.35 6.26
N SER A 150 -20.79 -1.06 6.10
CA SER A 150 -21.29 -2.03 7.08
C SER A 150 -20.42 -3.30 7.12
N VAL A 151 -19.68 -3.57 6.05
CA VAL A 151 -18.94 -4.83 5.86
C VAL A 151 -17.44 -4.66 6.10
N SER A 152 -16.87 -3.48 5.90
CA SER A 152 -15.42 -3.25 6.04
C SER A 152 -15.06 -1.94 6.71
N ARG A 153 -14.13 -2.03 7.68
CA ARG A 153 -13.49 -0.87 8.33
C ARG A 153 -12.36 -0.24 7.49
N ARG A 154 -12.25 -0.62 6.21
CA ARG A 154 -11.25 -0.17 5.23
C ARG A 154 -11.95 0.16 3.92
N ALA A 155 -12.95 1.03 4.02
CA ALA A 155 -13.80 1.41 2.90
C ALA A 155 -13.46 2.81 2.36
N HIS A 156 -12.80 3.66 3.16
CA HIS A 156 -12.60 5.07 2.82
C HIS A 156 -11.13 5.48 2.66
N PHE A 157 -10.19 4.58 2.99
CA PHE A 157 -8.77 4.89 2.91
C PHE A 157 -7.94 3.63 2.69
N ALA A 158 -6.94 3.74 1.81
CA ALA A 158 -5.80 2.83 1.76
C ALA A 158 -4.49 3.64 1.77
N ALA A 159 -3.38 3.02 2.14
CA ALA A 159 -2.08 3.71 2.13
C ALA A 159 -1.46 3.80 0.71
N THR A 160 -2.15 3.27 -0.30
CA THR A 160 -1.64 3.13 -1.67
C THR A 160 -2.80 3.27 -2.65
N GLY A 161 -2.60 4.05 -3.71
CA GLY A 161 -3.65 4.38 -4.66
C GLY A 161 -3.38 5.71 -5.32
N LEU A 162 -4.29 6.13 -6.17
CA LEU A 162 -4.27 7.44 -6.81
C LEU A 162 -5.01 8.45 -5.93
N PHE A 163 -4.31 9.46 -5.45
CA PHE A 163 -4.85 10.50 -4.57
C PHE A 163 -5.07 11.80 -5.32
N HIS A 164 -6.21 12.45 -5.06
CA HIS A 164 -6.46 13.82 -5.48
C HIS A 164 -5.91 14.80 -4.43
N THR A 165 -4.66 15.22 -4.62
CA THR A 165 -3.89 15.99 -3.64
C THR A 165 -4.50 17.36 -3.38
N ALA A 166 -5.03 18.03 -4.40
CA ALA A 166 -5.74 19.31 -4.23
C ALA A 166 -6.96 19.17 -3.31
N ARG A 167 -7.83 18.19 -3.55
CA ARG A 167 -9.01 17.93 -2.70
C ARG A 167 -8.65 17.54 -1.27
N LEU A 168 -7.62 16.71 -1.10
CA LEU A 168 -7.10 16.39 0.24
C LEU A 168 -6.72 17.69 0.99
N ARG A 169 -6.07 18.65 0.32
CA ARG A 169 -5.73 19.94 0.93
C ARG A 169 -6.97 20.80 1.21
N GLU A 170 -7.95 20.83 0.31
CA GLU A 170 -9.21 21.57 0.49
C GLU A 170 -9.97 21.12 1.73
N VAL A 171 -9.99 19.83 2.02
CA VAL A 171 -10.61 19.27 3.23
C VAL A 171 -9.69 19.28 4.46
N ASN A 172 -8.53 19.92 4.38
CA ASN A 172 -7.50 19.96 5.43
C ASN A 172 -7.08 18.57 5.92
N TRP A 173 -6.92 17.63 4.99
CA TRP A 173 -6.48 16.27 5.29
C TRP A 173 -5.10 16.26 5.96
N GLY A 174 -4.97 15.45 7.02
CA GLY A 174 -3.70 15.18 7.68
C GLY A 174 -3.52 13.68 7.93
N PHE A 175 -2.45 13.09 7.39
CA PHE A 175 -2.21 11.66 7.55
C PHE A 175 -1.97 11.28 9.01
N MET A 176 -2.84 10.41 9.53
CA MET A 176 -2.76 9.91 10.91
C MET A 176 -1.77 8.75 11.04
N PRO A 177 -1.29 8.43 12.26
CA PRO A 177 -0.29 7.39 12.48
C PRO A 177 -0.71 5.96 12.10
N THR A 178 -2.01 5.67 11.94
CA THR A 178 -2.50 4.33 11.57
C THR A 178 -3.57 4.34 10.49
N GLU A 179 -3.67 3.22 9.76
CA GLU A 179 -4.69 3.02 8.71
C GLU A 179 -6.13 3.17 9.27
N GLY A 180 -6.34 2.72 10.50
CA GLY A 180 -7.66 2.83 11.16
C GLY A 180 -8.03 4.26 11.51
N GLU A 181 -7.06 5.07 11.97
CA GLU A 181 -7.29 6.49 12.25
C GLU A 181 -7.53 7.29 10.96
N ASN A 182 -6.77 7.02 9.89
CA ASN A 182 -7.01 7.63 8.58
C ASN A 182 -8.40 7.26 8.03
N ASN A 183 -8.79 5.99 8.10
CA ASN A 183 -10.14 5.59 7.66
C ASN A 183 -11.25 6.22 8.50
N GLN A 184 -11.02 6.46 9.80
CA GLN A 184 -11.97 7.18 10.65
C GLN A 184 -12.04 8.67 10.28
N GLN A 185 -10.89 9.33 10.07
CA GLN A 185 -10.83 10.72 9.61
C GLN A 185 -11.56 10.89 8.26
N ALA A 186 -11.36 9.97 7.31
CA ALA A 186 -12.05 9.99 6.02
C ALA A 186 -13.58 9.96 6.17
N ARG A 187 -14.08 9.14 7.11
CA ARG A 187 -15.52 9.10 7.44
C ARG A 187 -16.02 10.42 8.01
N GLU A 188 -15.27 10.99 8.94
CA GLU A 188 -15.63 12.25 9.62
C GLU A 188 -15.62 13.45 8.66
N LEU A 189 -14.68 13.48 7.71
CA LEU A 189 -14.59 14.49 6.66
C LEU A 189 -15.57 14.24 5.49
N GLY A 190 -16.27 13.10 5.48
CA GLY A 190 -17.21 12.74 4.42
C GLY A 190 -16.57 12.44 3.07
N VAL A 191 -15.24 12.21 3.03
CA VAL A 191 -14.52 11.89 1.79
C VAL A 191 -14.58 10.40 1.47
N ARG A 192 -14.44 10.08 0.18
CA ARG A 192 -14.57 8.71 -0.32
C ARG A 192 -13.35 8.19 -1.04
N MET A 193 -13.22 6.86 -0.99
CA MET A 193 -12.31 6.07 -1.80
C MET A 193 -13.13 5.16 -2.72
N GLY A 194 -12.86 5.23 -4.03
CA GLY A 194 -13.32 4.25 -5.01
C GLY A 194 -12.28 3.15 -5.24
N PHE A 195 -12.67 2.03 -5.85
CA PHE A 195 -11.72 1.02 -6.35
C PHE A 195 -11.90 0.90 -7.86
N THR A 196 -10.80 1.09 -8.61
CA THR A 196 -10.87 0.95 -10.06
C THR A 196 -11.14 -0.50 -10.44
N PRO A 197 -12.00 -0.76 -11.45
CA PRO A 197 -12.11 -2.07 -12.06
C PRO A 197 -10.93 -2.37 -12.98
N TYR A 198 -10.05 -1.42 -13.26
CA TYR A 198 -8.89 -1.64 -14.14
C TYR A 198 -7.60 -1.55 -13.33
N PRO A 199 -7.38 -2.42 -12.33
CA PRO A 199 -6.17 -2.36 -11.51
C PRO A 199 -4.92 -2.58 -12.38
N PHE A 200 -3.82 -2.01 -11.94
CA PHE A 200 -2.54 -2.07 -12.64
C PHE A 200 -1.36 -2.37 -11.72
N MET A 201 -1.57 -2.37 -10.41
CA MET A 201 -0.51 -2.66 -9.45
C MET A 201 -0.94 -3.65 -8.37
N MET A 202 0.03 -4.34 -7.77
CA MET A 202 -0.23 -5.22 -6.65
C MET A 202 0.99 -5.37 -5.74
N TRP A 203 0.76 -5.62 -4.45
CA TRP A 203 1.82 -6.06 -3.54
C TRP A 203 2.35 -7.42 -3.98
N LEU A 204 3.67 -7.61 -3.93
CA LEU A 204 4.26 -8.92 -4.15
C LEU A 204 3.72 -9.91 -3.10
N PRO A 205 3.39 -11.15 -3.51
CA PRO A 205 2.89 -12.14 -2.57
C PRO A 205 4.06 -12.61 -1.69
N ASN A 206 3.75 -12.93 -0.44
CA ASN A 206 4.67 -13.53 0.53
C ASN A 206 5.96 -12.72 0.72
N ALA A 207 5.89 -11.39 0.55
CA ALA A 207 7.03 -10.49 0.71
C ALA A 207 7.60 -10.50 2.13
N GLU A 208 8.92 -10.33 2.23
CA GLU A 208 9.63 -10.23 3.49
C GLU A 208 9.26 -8.96 4.26
N SER A 209 9.10 -9.09 5.58
CA SER A 209 8.77 -7.97 6.45
C SER A 209 10.04 -7.29 6.98
N SER A 210 10.27 -6.03 6.58
CA SER A 210 11.31 -5.14 7.14
C SER A 210 10.88 -4.48 8.47
N LYS A 211 9.68 -4.77 8.97
CA LYS A 211 9.09 -4.14 10.17
C LYS A 211 9.83 -4.44 11.48
N PHE A 212 10.70 -5.44 11.48
CA PHE A 212 11.41 -5.88 12.67
C PHE A 212 12.91 -5.67 12.51
N ARG A 213 13.47 -4.74 13.28
CA ARG A 213 14.94 -4.57 13.40
C ARG A 213 15.66 -5.88 13.75
N ARG A 214 14.98 -6.79 14.48
CA ARG A 214 15.46 -8.16 14.73
C ARG A 214 14.30 -9.15 14.72
N LYS A 215 14.35 -10.14 13.82
CA LYS A 215 13.35 -11.20 13.73
C LYS A 215 13.51 -12.21 14.86
N SER A 216 12.43 -12.52 15.58
CA SER A 216 12.44 -13.58 16.60
C SER A 216 12.35 -14.97 15.97
N LEU A 217 12.62 -16.03 16.74
CA LEU A 217 12.47 -17.42 16.27
C LEU A 217 11.09 -17.72 15.70
N LEU A 218 10.02 -17.15 16.28
CA LEU A 218 8.67 -17.32 15.77
C LEU A 218 8.43 -16.60 14.43
N HIS A 219 9.10 -15.48 14.19
CA HIS A 219 9.05 -14.81 12.88
C HIS A 219 9.77 -15.65 11.84
N ARG A 220 11.01 -16.10 12.15
CA ARG A 220 11.79 -16.96 11.25
C ARG A 220 11.07 -18.26 10.90
N PHE A 221 10.43 -18.90 11.89
CA PHE A 221 9.61 -20.09 11.65
C PHE A 221 8.41 -19.79 10.76
N ALA A 222 7.68 -18.69 11.00
CA ALA A 222 6.54 -18.34 10.18
C ALA A 222 6.93 -18.03 8.73
N GLU A 223 8.06 -17.33 8.54
CA GLU A 223 8.61 -17.04 7.22
C GLU A 223 9.03 -18.31 6.48
N TRP A 224 9.75 -19.22 7.15
CA TRP A 224 10.11 -20.51 6.59
C TRP A 224 8.88 -21.35 6.22
N TYR A 225 7.93 -21.49 7.15
CA TYR A 225 6.72 -22.31 6.94
C TYR A 225 5.80 -21.75 5.83
N ARG A 226 5.80 -20.44 5.63
CA ARG A 226 5.01 -19.78 4.58
C ARG A 226 5.79 -19.49 3.31
N GLU A 227 7.04 -19.97 3.25
CA GLU A 227 7.93 -19.78 2.10
C GLU A 227 7.98 -18.31 1.68
N VAL A 228 8.14 -17.42 2.68
CA VAL A 228 8.33 -15.98 2.45
C VAL A 228 9.56 -15.77 1.58
N GLY A 229 9.43 -14.89 0.59
CA GLY A 229 10.45 -14.72 -0.44
C GLY A 229 10.15 -13.55 -1.35
N PHE A 230 10.85 -13.53 -2.49
CA PHE A 230 10.73 -12.50 -3.51
C PHE A 230 10.15 -13.10 -4.77
N TYR A 231 8.88 -12.76 -5.03
CA TYR A 231 8.06 -13.35 -6.10
C TYR A 231 7.49 -12.23 -6.98
N PRO A 232 8.30 -11.63 -7.87
CA PRO A 232 7.83 -10.60 -8.78
C PRO A 232 6.79 -11.16 -9.75
N TYR A 233 5.88 -10.32 -10.23
CA TYR A 233 4.88 -10.73 -11.21
C TYR A 233 5.43 -10.69 -12.64
N GLU A 234 4.96 -11.60 -13.49
CA GLU A 234 5.07 -11.42 -14.93
C GLU A 234 4.20 -10.22 -15.37
N PRO A 235 4.63 -9.44 -16.39
CA PRO A 235 3.76 -8.48 -17.03
C PRO A 235 2.52 -9.17 -17.61
N MET A 236 1.36 -8.51 -17.50
CA MET A 236 0.13 -8.96 -18.13
C MET A 236 0.29 -8.96 -19.65
N THR A 237 -0.22 -10.01 -20.28
CA THR A 237 -0.28 -10.11 -21.74
C THR A 237 -1.32 -9.15 -22.33
N PRO A 238 -1.21 -8.76 -23.62
CA PRO A 238 -2.23 -7.95 -24.28
C PRO A 238 -3.65 -8.54 -24.20
N SER A 239 -3.78 -9.87 -24.24
CA SER A 239 -5.06 -10.57 -24.07
C SER A 239 -5.64 -10.43 -22.66
N GLU A 240 -4.80 -10.45 -21.62
CA GLU A 240 -5.25 -10.27 -20.23
C GLU A 240 -5.66 -8.84 -19.95
N VAL A 241 -4.91 -7.86 -20.51
CA VAL A 241 -5.28 -6.45 -20.43
C VAL A 241 -6.60 -6.20 -21.17
N LYS A 242 -6.78 -6.78 -22.37
CA LYS A 242 -8.04 -6.70 -23.11
C LYS A 242 -9.19 -7.30 -22.31
N TRP A 243 -9.02 -8.50 -21.76
CA TRP A 243 -10.00 -9.13 -20.88
C TRP A 243 -10.34 -8.23 -19.68
N LEU A 244 -9.35 -7.58 -19.08
CA LEU A 244 -9.57 -6.66 -17.96
C LEU A 244 -10.52 -5.52 -18.36
N TYR A 245 -10.35 -4.89 -19.52
CA TYR A 245 -11.24 -3.81 -19.93
C TYR A 245 -12.63 -4.29 -20.36
N GLU A 246 -12.74 -5.47 -20.98
CA GLU A 246 -13.98 -5.95 -21.60
C GLU A 246 -14.84 -6.84 -20.69
N ARG A 247 -14.29 -7.33 -19.57
CA ARG A 247 -15.05 -8.21 -18.66
C ARG A 247 -16.28 -7.51 -18.09
N ASP A 248 -17.29 -8.31 -17.74
CA ASP A 248 -18.39 -7.87 -16.88
C ASP A 248 -17.84 -7.41 -15.52
N LEU A 249 -18.24 -6.22 -15.07
CA LEU A 249 -17.74 -5.62 -13.83
C LEU A 249 -18.13 -6.42 -12.58
N SER A 250 -19.18 -7.24 -12.62
CA SER A 250 -19.50 -8.18 -11.55
C SER A 250 -18.43 -9.27 -11.37
N ARG A 251 -17.62 -9.54 -12.40
CA ARG A 251 -16.44 -10.39 -12.31
C ARG A 251 -15.25 -9.59 -11.80
N LEU A 252 -15.00 -9.72 -10.50
CA LEU A 252 -13.95 -9.00 -9.80
C LEU A 252 -12.54 -9.43 -10.26
N PRO A 253 -11.59 -8.49 -10.45
CA PRO A 253 -10.22 -8.80 -10.87
C PRO A 253 -9.39 -9.22 -9.65
N LEU A 254 -9.50 -10.48 -9.26
CA LEU A 254 -8.77 -11.02 -8.12
C LEU A 254 -7.31 -11.28 -8.49
N ALA A 255 -6.37 -10.79 -7.67
CA ALA A 255 -4.94 -10.91 -7.93
C ALA A 255 -4.50 -12.36 -8.15
N GLN A 256 -5.03 -13.30 -7.36
CA GLN A 256 -4.71 -14.73 -7.44
C GLN A 256 -5.26 -15.42 -8.69
N GLU A 257 -6.21 -14.81 -9.39
CA GLU A 257 -6.79 -15.36 -10.62
C GLU A 257 -6.17 -14.75 -11.88
N VAL A 258 -5.60 -13.54 -11.76
CA VAL A 258 -5.14 -12.76 -12.91
C VAL A 258 -3.62 -12.65 -12.98
N LEU A 259 -2.93 -12.59 -11.83
CA LEU A 259 -1.48 -12.34 -11.78
C LEU A 259 -0.68 -13.63 -11.66
N ARG A 260 0.55 -13.62 -12.19
CA ARG A 260 1.45 -14.77 -12.21
C ARG A 260 2.78 -14.44 -11.54
N PRO A 261 2.98 -14.82 -10.27
CA PRO A 261 4.24 -14.61 -9.59
C PRO A 261 5.30 -15.58 -10.11
N THR A 262 6.49 -15.07 -10.39
CA THR A 262 7.64 -15.86 -10.82
C THR A 262 8.32 -16.50 -9.61
N GLY A 263 8.61 -17.80 -9.72
CA GLY A 263 9.35 -18.56 -8.68
C GLY A 263 8.52 -19.01 -7.48
N MET A 264 7.22 -18.69 -7.44
CA MET A 264 6.28 -19.15 -6.41
C MET A 264 5.69 -20.50 -6.82
N LYS A 265 5.47 -21.43 -5.88
CA LYS A 265 4.83 -22.72 -6.19
C LYS A 265 3.34 -22.54 -6.47
N GLU A 266 2.77 -23.35 -7.35
CA GLU A 266 1.35 -23.28 -7.73
C GLU A 266 0.39 -23.48 -6.56
N ASP A 267 0.73 -24.35 -5.60
CA ASP A 267 -0.08 -24.66 -4.42
C ASP A 267 0.22 -23.74 -3.21
N GLN A 268 1.17 -22.83 -3.34
CA GLN A 268 1.59 -21.96 -2.26
C GLN A 268 0.50 -20.92 -1.95
N GLN A 269 0.16 -20.79 -0.67
CA GLN A 269 -0.80 -19.78 -0.25
C GLN A 269 -0.22 -18.37 -0.38
N TRP A 270 -0.92 -17.50 -1.10
CA TRP A 270 -0.59 -16.08 -1.22
C TRP A 270 -0.92 -15.31 0.06
N LEU A 271 0.06 -14.57 0.56
CA LEU A 271 0.00 -13.74 1.75
C LEU A 271 0.43 -12.32 1.40
N PHE A 272 -0.48 -11.36 1.55
CA PHE A 272 -0.17 -9.92 1.42
C PHE A 272 -0.03 -9.24 2.78
N GLU A 273 0.11 -10.03 3.84
CA GLU A 273 0.35 -9.56 5.19
C GLU A 273 1.48 -10.37 5.81
N ASP A 274 2.02 -9.86 6.91
CA ASP A 274 3.04 -10.52 7.71
C ASP A 274 2.72 -12.00 7.98
N ALA A 275 3.66 -12.89 7.65
CA ALA A 275 3.48 -14.34 7.73
C ALA A 275 3.03 -14.81 9.11
N THR A 276 3.40 -14.12 10.20
CA THR A 276 2.99 -14.49 11.56
C THR A 276 1.48 -14.41 11.77
N LYS A 277 0.77 -13.56 11.01
CA LYS A 277 -0.69 -13.43 11.09
C LYS A 277 -1.43 -14.63 10.49
N SER A 278 -0.79 -15.32 9.55
CA SER A 278 -1.35 -16.52 8.92
C SER A 278 -1.32 -17.76 9.83
N ILE A 279 -0.57 -17.70 10.94
CA ILE A 279 -0.41 -18.81 11.89
C ILE A 279 -1.06 -18.42 13.23
N ARG A 280 -2.27 -18.94 13.48
CA ARG A 280 -3.17 -18.48 14.55
C ARG A 280 -2.53 -18.46 15.94
N PHE A 281 -1.76 -19.49 16.30
CA PHE A 281 -1.12 -19.56 17.62
C PHE A 281 0.03 -18.56 17.77
N ILE A 282 0.86 -18.38 16.72
CA ILE A 282 1.94 -17.38 16.69
C ILE A 282 1.34 -15.99 16.81
N HIS A 283 0.34 -15.69 15.98
CA HIS A 283 -0.35 -14.40 15.99
C HIS A 283 -0.89 -14.05 17.38
N ARG A 284 -1.60 -14.99 18.04
CA ARG A 284 -2.13 -14.79 19.41
C ARG A 284 -1.00 -14.54 20.42
N ARG A 285 0.09 -15.30 20.35
CA ARG A 285 1.22 -15.17 21.28
C ARG A 285 1.91 -13.82 21.13
N LEU A 286 2.17 -13.38 19.89
CA LEU A 286 2.76 -12.07 19.61
C LEU A 286 1.83 -10.92 20.05
N LYS A 287 0.52 -11.03 19.79
CA LYS A 287 -0.47 -10.04 20.25
C LYS A 287 -0.50 -9.92 21.78
N ARG A 288 -0.46 -11.05 22.50
CA ARG A 288 -0.38 -11.05 23.97
C ARG A 288 0.92 -10.42 24.48
N LYS A 289 2.05 -10.71 23.83
CA LYS A 289 3.35 -10.10 24.17
C LYS A 289 3.28 -8.57 24.01
N LYS A 290 2.81 -8.07 22.87
CA LYS A 290 2.64 -6.63 22.62
C LYS A 290 1.74 -5.96 23.65
N LYS A 291 0.62 -6.60 24.05
CA LYS A 291 -0.28 -6.08 25.10
C LYS A 291 0.43 -5.98 26.45
N LYS A 292 1.23 -6.98 26.82
CA LYS A 292 2.02 -6.97 28.07
C LYS A 292 3.09 -5.88 28.06
N GLU A 293 3.79 -5.70 26.94
CA GLU A 293 4.81 -4.65 26.79
C GLU A 293 4.18 -3.25 26.89
N ALA A 294 3.06 -3.01 26.20
CA ALA A 294 2.33 -1.75 26.29
C ALA A 294 1.84 -1.46 27.72
N ALA A 295 1.34 -2.47 28.44
CA ALA A 295 0.94 -2.33 29.83
C ALA A 295 2.12 -1.99 30.75
N ARG A 296 3.28 -2.63 30.54
CA ARG A 296 4.52 -2.33 31.29
C ARG A 296 5.03 -0.91 31.02
N ALA A 297 4.98 -0.45 29.77
CA ALA A 297 5.38 0.90 29.40
C ALA A 297 4.49 1.97 30.06
N ARG A 298 3.15 1.75 30.06
CA ARG A 298 2.20 2.64 30.75
C ARG A 298 2.46 2.71 32.27
N ASN A 299 2.75 1.57 32.91
CA ASN A 299 3.05 1.56 34.34
C ASN A 299 4.38 2.25 34.67
N LYS A 300 5.40 2.13 33.81
CA LYS A 300 6.67 2.86 33.97
C LYS A 300 6.52 4.37 33.77
N GLY A 301 5.68 4.81 32.85
CA GLY A 301 5.38 6.23 32.64
C GLY A 301 4.71 6.87 33.85
N ARG A 302 3.70 6.21 34.43
CA ARG A 302 3.01 6.68 35.65
C ARG A 302 3.94 6.76 36.86
N SER A 303 4.83 5.79 37.05
CA SER A 303 5.82 5.84 38.13
C SER A 303 6.90 6.91 37.96
N HIS A 304 7.08 7.44 36.74
CA HIS A 304 8.02 8.52 36.46
C HIS A 304 7.37 9.89 36.69
N GLU A 305 6.10 10.07 36.29
CA GLU A 305 5.29 11.26 36.61
C GLU A 305 5.06 11.43 38.12
N GLU A 306 4.83 10.33 38.84
CA GLU A 306 4.69 10.34 40.32
C GLU A 306 6.01 10.67 41.06
N ARG A 307 7.18 10.57 40.40
CA ARG A 307 8.49 10.88 40.98
C ARG A 307 9.08 12.22 40.54
N SER A 308 8.51 12.87 39.53
CA SER A 308 8.92 14.19 39.05
C SER A 308 7.98 15.32 39.47
N GLY A 309 6.97 14.99 40.29
CA GLY A 309 6.01 15.93 40.88
C GLY A 309 6.30 16.32 42.33
N GLU A 310 7.51 16.02 42.85
CA GLU A 310 8.07 16.56 44.10
C GLU A 310 9.21 17.53 43.78
#